data_AF-Q0J4I5-F1
#
_entry.id   AF-Q0J4I5-F1
#
_cell.length_a   1.000
_cell.length_b   1.000
_cell.length_c   1.000
_cell.angle_alpha   90.00
_cell.angle_beta   90.00
_cell.angle_gamma   90.00
#
_symmetry.space_group_name_H-M   'P 1'
#
loop_
_entity.id
_entity.type
_entity.pdbx_description
1 polymer ?
#
loop_
_entity_poly.entity_id
_entity_poly.type
_entity_poly.pdbx_seq_one_letter_code
_entity_poly.pdbx_strand_id
1 'polypeptide(L)'
;QFKQKTSVLDNFGKPAVTPADSSNVWWALFEEAVKRAGGKLGKPEIFPASTDARYFRVLGIPAFGFSPMTNTPILLHDHNEFLSKDEYLKGIGIYESIIRTLATLKDSNVDYESRAEL
;
A
#
# COMPACT_ATOMS: atom_id res chain seq x y z
N GLN A 1 -13.01 8.01 -17.12
CA GLN A 1 -12.51 6.87 -16.32
C GLN A 1 -11.39 6.19 -17.11
N PHE A 2 -10.19 6.07 -16.55
CA PHE A 2 -9.08 5.37 -17.20
C PHE A 2 -9.41 3.88 -17.33
N LYS A 3 -9.17 3.29 -18.50
CA LYS A 3 -9.30 1.86 -18.77
C LYS A 3 -7.94 1.33 -19.21
N GLN A 4 -7.32 0.52 -18.37
CA GLN A 4 -6.06 -0.15 -18.71
C GLN A 4 -6.29 -1.11 -19.88
N LYS A 5 -5.55 -0.92 -20.98
CA LYS A 5 -5.74 -1.66 -22.24
C LYS A 5 -5.06 -3.03 -22.27
N THR A 6 -4.10 -3.28 -21.37
CA THR A 6 -3.32 -4.53 -21.33
C THR A 6 -3.07 -4.95 -19.89
N SER A 7 -3.29 -6.23 -19.59
CA SER A 7 -2.95 -6.80 -18.28
C SER A 7 -1.44 -6.79 -18.11
N VAL A 8 -0.94 -6.05 -17.12
CA VAL A 8 0.48 -6.11 -16.75
C VAL A 8 0.66 -7.39 -15.94
N LEU A 9 1.56 -8.26 -16.40
CA LEU A 9 1.86 -9.52 -15.74
C LEU A 9 3.12 -9.38 -14.87
N ASP A 10 3.20 -10.19 -13.82
CA ASP A 10 4.40 -10.38 -13.01
C ASP A 10 5.36 -11.39 -13.66
N ASN A 11 6.53 -11.59 -13.07
CA ASN A 11 7.55 -12.53 -13.55
C ASN A 11 7.08 -14.00 -13.54
N PHE A 12 5.92 -14.29 -12.95
CA PHE A 12 5.31 -15.63 -12.86
C PHE A 12 4.09 -15.77 -13.79
N GLY A 13 3.82 -14.78 -14.64
CA GLY A 13 2.70 -14.80 -15.59
C GLY A 13 1.32 -14.53 -14.95
N LYS A 14 1.26 -14.08 -13.70
CA LYS A 14 0.02 -13.68 -13.02
C LYS A 14 -0.22 -12.18 -13.18
N PRO A 15 -1.44 -11.68 -12.98
CA PRO A 15 -1.68 -10.23 -12.97
C PRO A 15 -0.82 -9.53 -11.91
N ALA A 16 -0.02 -8.54 -12.31
CA ALA A 16 0.79 -7.72 -11.41
C ALA A 16 -0.08 -6.69 -10.67
N VAL A 17 -1.11 -7.15 -9.96
CA VAL A 17 -2.07 -6.36 -9.20
C VAL A 17 -2.16 -6.95 -7.81
N THR A 18 -2.11 -6.11 -6.78
CA THR A 18 -2.32 -6.54 -5.40
C THR A 18 -3.82 -6.45 -5.08
N PRO A 19 -4.49 -7.57 -4.72
CA PRO A 19 -5.89 -7.52 -4.31
C PRO A 19 -6.06 -6.71 -3.03
N ALA A 20 -7.05 -5.83 -3.02
CA ALA A 20 -7.44 -4.99 -1.88
C ALA A 20 -8.82 -5.43 -1.37
N ASP A 21 -8.93 -6.72 -1.06
CA ASP A 21 -10.14 -7.39 -0.56
C ASP A 21 -9.78 -8.52 0.42
N SER A 22 -10.77 -9.26 0.91
CA SER A 22 -10.62 -10.32 1.90
C SER A 22 -9.81 -11.53 1.44
N SER A 23 -9.49 -11.65 0.15
CA SER A 23 -8.58 -12.69 -0.35
C SER A 23 -7.11 -12.43 0.02
N ASN A 24 -6.78 -11.20 0.43
CA ASN A 24 -5.43 -10.80 0.78
C ASN A 24 -5.31 -10.49 2.29
N VAL A 25 -4.59 -11.35 3.02
CA VAL A 25 -4.36 -11.17 4.47
C VAL A 25 -3.68 -9.83 4.79
N TRP A 26 -2.78 -9.35 3.93
CA TRP A 26 -2.10 -8.07 4.11
C TRP A 26 -3.08 -6.90 4.02
N TRP A 27 -4.09 -7.00 3.15
CA TRP A 27 -5.14 -5.99 3.04
C TRP A 27 -5.97 -5.92 4.32
N ALA A 28 -6.47 -7.07 4.82
CA ALA A 28 -7.28 -7.11 6.03
C ALA A 28 -6.55 -6.50 7.25
N LEU A 29 -5.27 -6.83 7.43
CA LEU A 29 -4.43 -6.26 8.50
C LEU A 29 -4.20 -4.76 8.31
N PHE A 30 -3.96 -4.33 7.07
CA PHE A 30 -3.78 -2.93 6.74
C PHE A 30 -5.04 -2.11 7.05
N GLU A 31 -6.23 -2.60 6.65
CA GLU A 31 -7.51 -1.93 6.95
C GLU A 31 -7.74 -1.81 8.46
N GLU A 32 -7.49 -2.90 9.21
CA GLU A 32 -7.64 -2.91 10.66
C GLU A 32 -6.68 -1.90 11.32
N ALA A 33 -5.41 -1.87 10.90
CA ALA A 33 -4.40 -0.99 11.45
C ALA A 33 -4.74 0.49 11.23
N VAL A 34 -5.21 0.84 10.02
CA VAL A 34 -5.66 2.21 9.71
C VAL A 34 -6.87 2.58 10.57
N LYS A 35 -7.86 1.69 10.68
CA LYS A 35 -9.05 1.91 11.50
C LYS A 35 -8.71 2.09 12.98
N ARG A 36 -7.80 1.28 13.51
CA ARG A 36 -7.34 1.34 14.90
C ARG A 36 -6.68 2.68 15.24
N ALA A 37 -5.97 3.27 14.28
CA ALA A 37 -5.37 4.59 14.41
C ALA A 37 -6.35 5.76 14.18
N GLY A 38 -7.67 5.48 14.09
CA GLY A 38 -8.70 6.50 13.81
C GLY A 38 -8.69 7.01 12.37
N GLY A 39 -8.00 6.32 11.47
CA GLY A 39 -8.04 6.57 10.03
C GLY A 39 -9.28 5.96 9.38
N LYS A 40 -9.58 6.41 8.16
CA LYS A 40 -10.63 5.85 7.31
C LYS A 40 -10.08 5.68 5.91
N LEU A 41 -10.22 4.47 5.35
CA LEU A 41 -9.84 4.21 3.98
C LEU A 41 -10.93 4.69 3.01
N GLY A 42 -10.48 5.27 1.90
CA GLY A 42 -11.32 5.45 0.72
C GLY A 42 -11.55 4.12 0.00
N LYS A 43 -12.32 4.16 -1.09
CA LYS A 43 -12.43 3.02 -1.99
C LYS A 43 -11.04 2.73 -2.58
N PRO A 44 -10.58 1.46 -2.63
CA PRO A 44 -9.37 1.12 -3.35
C PRO A 44 -9.46 1.49 -4.83
N GLU A 45 -8.42 2.11 -5.37
CA GLU A 45 -8.36 2.58 -6.75
C GLU A 45 -7.05 2.17 -7.42
N ILE A 46 -7.10 1.99 -8.74
CA ILE A 46 -5.89 1.84 -9.54
C ILE A 46 -5.31 3.23 -9.76
N PHE A 47 -4.18 3.50 -9.13
CA PHE A 47 -3.43 4.72 -9.36
C PHE A 47 -2.76 4.65 -10.74
N PRO A 48 -3.11 5.54 -11.69
CA PRO A 48 -2.60 5.47 -13.06
C PRO A 48 -1.16 5.97 -13.19
N ALA A 49 -0.62 6.62 -12.15
CA ALA A 49 0.76 7.09 -12.15
C ALA A 49 1.74 5.97 -11.75
N SER A 50 3.02 6.20 -12.04
CA SER A 50 4.08 5.25 -11.71
C SER A 50 4.55 5.46 -10.27
N THR A 51 4.46 4.40 -9.45
CA THR A 51 5.09 4.32 -8.13
C THR A 51 6.02 3.11 -8.08
N ASP A 52 6.89 3.05 -7.08
CA ASP A 52 7.82 1.92 -6.90
C ASP A 52 7.11 0.58 -6.70
N ALA A 53 5.84 0.60 -6.28
CA ALA A 53 4.99 -0.58 -6.15
C ALA A 53 4.88 -1.39 -7.45
N ARG A 54 5.15 -0.79 -8.62
CA ARG A 54 5.20 -1.53 -9.89
C ARG A 54 6.33 -2.58 -9.89
N TYR A 55 7.48 -2.27 -9.31
CA TYR A 55 8.64 -3.19 -9.30
C TYR A 55 8.42 -4.33 -8.32
N PHE A 56 7.86 -4.04 -7.13
CA PHE A 56 7.50 -5.08 -6.16
C PHE A 56 6.44 -6.04 -6.71
N ARG A 57 5.38 -5.52 -7.35
CA ARG A 57 4.34 -6.37 -7.94
C ARG A 57 4.86 -7.23 -9.10
N VAL A 58 5.83 -6.75 -9.88
CA VAL A 58 6.50 -7.56 -10.92
C VAL A 58 7.27 -8.74 -10.31
N LEU A 59 7.80 -8.57 -9.09
CA LEU A 59 8.45 -9.65 -8.32
C LEU A 59 7.45 -10.55 -7.57
N GLY A 60 6.15 -10.38 -7.76
CA GLY A 60 5.11 -11.14 -7.05
C GLY A 60 4.89 -10.72 -5.60
N ILE A 61 5.49 -9.59 -5.16
CA ILE A 61 5.35 -9.07 -3.79
C ILE A 61 4.09 -8.17 -3.72
N PRO A 62 3.13 -8.44 -2.82
CA PRO A 62 1.99 -7.56 -2.58
C PRO A 62 2.44 -6.15 -2.17
N ALA A 63 1.92 -5.11 -2.84
CA ALA A 63 2.26 -3.72 -2.53
C ALA A 63 1.04 -2.81 -2.67
N PHE A 64 0.83 -1.94 -1.68
CA PHE A 64 -0.23 -0.93 -1.67
C PHE A 64 0.38 0.47 -1.72
N GLY A 65 -0.22 1.35 -2.53
CA GLY A 65 0.03 2.78 -2.46
C GLY A 65 -0.94 3.41 -1.46
N PHE A 66 -0.42 4.15 -0.48
CA PHE A 66 -1.24 4.78 0.54
C PHE A 66 -0.63 6.10 1.01
N SER A 67 -1.46 7.13 1.14
CA SER A 67 -1.08 8.41 1.73
C SER A 67 -2.21 8.87 2.67
N PRO A 68 -1.96 9.00 4.00
CA PRO A 68 -2.97 9.43 4.96
C PRO A 68 -3.19 10.95 4.92
N MET A 69 -3.80 11.45 3.84
CA MET A 69 -3.99 12.89 3.55
C MET A 69 -5.49 13.22 3.37
N THR A 70 -6.31 12.93 4.38
CA THR A 70 -7.79 12.90 4.23
C THR A 70 -8.41 14.27 3.98
N ASN A 71 -7.72 15.35 4.37
CA ASN A 71 -8.17 16.74 4.23
C ASN A 71 -7.19 17.59 3.40
N THR A 72 -6.62 17.02 2.34
CA THR A 72 -5.62 17.69 1.50
C THR A 72 -6.11 17.73 0.05
N PRO A 73 -6.09 18.91 -0.62
CA PRO A 73 -6.42 18.98 -2.04
C PRO A 73 -5.41 18.18 -2.87
N ILE A 74 -5.85 17.66 -4.01
CA ILE A 74 -4.97 16.96 -4.94
C ILE A 74 -4.14 18.02 -5.70
N LEU A 75 -2.92 18.27 -5.23
CA LEU A 75 -1.99 19.26 -5.81
C LEU A 75 -0.64 18.63 -6.19
N LEU A 76 -0.57 17.30 -6.35
CA LEU A 76 0.68 16.63 -6.70
C LEU A 76 1.22 17.23 -8.01
N HIS A 77 2.44 17.79 -7.97
CA HIS A 77 3.08 18.49 -9.08
C HIS A 77 2.38 19.78 -9.56
N ASP A 78 1.53 20.40 -8.74
CA ASP A 78 0.93 21.71 -9.04
C ASP A 78 1.57 22.83 -8.21
N HIS A 79 1.26 24.07 -8.59
CA HIS A 79 1.67 25.26 -7.88
C HIS A 79 1.05 25.28 -6.48
N ASN A 80 1.82 25.74 -5.49
CA ASN A 80 1.40 25.80 -4.09
C ASN A 80 0.97 24.45 -3.52
N GLU A 81 1.58 23.34 -3.98
CA GLU A 81 1.44 22.03 -3.33
C GLU A 81 1.76 22.17 -1.83
N PHE A 82 0.84 21.72 -0.97
CA PHE A 82 0.99 21.79 0.48
C PHE A 82 0.34 20.61 1.19
N LEU A 83 0.78 20.38 2.42
CA LEU A 83 0.16 19.45 3.35
C LEU A 83 0.02 20.14 4.71
N SER A 84 -1.13 19.97 5.36
CA SER A 84 -1.32 20.45 6.73
C SER A 84 -0.37 19.72 7.68
N LYS A 85 0.25 20.48 8.60
CA LYS A 85 1.06 19.90 9.69
C LYS A 85 0.26 18.86 10.49
N ASP A 86 -1.02 19.13 10.76
CA ASP A 86 -1.84 18.24 11.57
C ASP A 86 -2.16 16.93 10.82
N GLU A 87 -2.40 17.00 9.51
CA GLU A 87 -2.57 15.80 8.68
C GLU A 87 -1.26 15.01 8.57
N TYR A 88 -0.11 15.69 8.45
CA TYR A 88 1.19 15.04 8.47
C TYR A 88 1.43 14.27 9.78
N LEU A 89 1.23 14.93 10.93
CA LEU A 89 1.41 14.31 12.25
C LEU A 89 0.41 13.17 12.50
N LYS A 90 -0.85 13.32 12.07
CA LYS A 90 -1.84 12.24 12.10
C LYS A 90 -1.39 11.04 11.23
N GLY A 91 -0.80 11.33 10.07
CA GLY A 91 -0.24 10.32 9.18
C GLY A 91 0.84 9.48 9.84
N ILE A 92 1.71 10.07 10.66
CA ILE A 92 2.73 9.35 11.42
C ILE A 92 2.08 8.29 12.33
N GLY A 93 1.06 8.67 13.12
CA GLY A 93 0.36 7.74 14.01
C GLY A 93 -0.31 6.58 13.25
N ILE A 94 -0.85 6.85 12.06
CA ILE A 94 -1.41 5.81 11.19
C ILE A 94 -0.32 4.85 10.71
N TYR A 95 0.82 5.38 10.22
CA TYR A 95 1.94 4.55 9.78
C TYR A 95 2.54 3.72 10.92
N GLU A 96 2.67 4.27 12.13
CA GLU A 96 3.11 3.50 13.30
C GLU A 96 2.19 2.30 13.55
N SER A 97 0.87 2.50 13.48
CA SER A 97 -0.12 1.41 13.64
C SER A 97 0.02 0.36 12.53
N ILE A 98 0.17 0.79 11.28
CA ILE A 98 0.36 -0.10 10.12
C ILE A 98 1.62 -0.94 10.30
N ILE A 99 2.77 -0.30 10.52
CA ILE A 99 4.07 -0.99 10.63
C ILE A 99 4.03 -1.99 11.78
N ARG A 100 3.53 -1.59 12.96
CA ARG A 100 3.40 -2.50 14.11
C ARG A 100 2.52 -3.71 13.78
N THR A 101 1.38 -3.50 13.12
CA THR A 101 0.42 -4.56 12.81
C THR A 101 0.96 -5.52 11.76
N LEU A 102 1.48 -5.00 10.64
CA LEU A 102 2.01 -5.84 9.56
C LEU A 102 3.23 -6.66 10.01
N ALA A 103 4.06 -6.12 10.91
CA ALA A 103 5.21 -6.83 11.49
C ALA A 103 4.83 -7.98 12.43
N THR A 104 3.55 -8.14 12.80
CA THR A 104 3.09 -9.29 13.62
C THR A 104 2.79 -10.53 12.80
N LEU A 105 2.64 -10.41 11.48
CA LEU A 105 2.37 -11.56 10.63
C LEU A 105 3.62 -12.46 10.61
N LYS A 106 3.46 -13.67 11.15
CA LYS A 106 4.48 -14.70 11.04
C LYS A 106 4.24 -15.45 9.73
N ASP A 107 5.27 -15.49 8.90
CA ASP A 107 5.26 -16.40 7.76
C ASP A 107 5.17 -17.84 8.29
N SER A 108 4.14 -18.57 7.85
CA SER A 108 4.02 -20.00 8.11
C SER A 108 5.01 -20.83 7.29
N ASN A 109 5.77 -20.20 6.39
CA ASN A 109 6.76 -20.80 5.49
C ASN A 109 8.12 -20.06 5.51
N VAL A 110 8.62 -19.63 6.67
CA VAL A 110 10.00 -19.09 6.74
C VAL A 110 10.99 -20.24 6.66
N ASP A 111 11.59 -20.42 5.48
CA ASP A 111 12.90 -21.05 5.37
C ASP A 111 13.97 -20.02 5.75
N TYR A 112 14.50 -20.15 6.97
CA TYR A 112 15.47 -19.24 7.55
C TYR A 112 16.82 -19.25 6.82
N GLU A 113 17.12 -20.25 5.98
CA GLU A 113 18.38 -20.31 5.22
C GLU A 113 18.44 -19.25 4.11
N SER A 114 17.31 -18.95 3.47
CA SER A 114 17.23 -17.96 2.37
C SER A 114 17.50 -16.51 2.79
N ARG A 115 17.42 -16.20 4.10
CA ARG A 115 17.66 -14.85 4.64
C ARG A 115 19.12 -14.59 5.00
N ALA A 116 19.98 -15.61 5.00
CA ALA A 116 21.39 -15.49 5.35
C ALA A 116 22.27 -14.97 4.20
N GLU A 117 21.72 -14.83 2.99
CA GLU A 117 22.44 -14.40 1.79
C GLU A 117 22.15 -12.94 1.35
N LEU A 118 21.48 -12.15 2.19
CA LEU A 118 21.30 -10.69 2.03
C LEU A 118 22.16 -9.92 3.03
#